data_AF-A0A4Q3C960-F1
#
_entry.id   AF-A0A4Q3C960-F1
#
_cell.length_a   1.000
_cell.length_b   1.000
_cell.length_c   1.000
_cell.angle_alpha   90.00
_cell.angle_beta   90.00
_cell.angle_gamma   90.00
#
_symmetry.space_group_name_H-M   'P 1'
#
loop_
_entity.id
_entity.type
_entity.pdbx_description
1 polymer ?
#
loop_
_entity_poly.entity_id
_entity_poly.type
_entity_poly.pdbx_seq_one_letter_code
_entity_poly.pdbx_strand_id
1 'polypeptide(L)'
;MMKNIELIREANAWIKRKNQPDEIVRIIPDPANSGAVSSYELYTAFDEKPDYMGRILFDAKGYWIYDGDILTVTEQEQVAKFILSHVETV
;
A
#
# COMPACT_ATOMS: atom_id res chain seq x y z
N MET A 1 -6.65 -7.94 19.97
CA MET A 1 -6.22 -8.89 18.92
C MET A 1 -5.33 -8.08 17.98
N MET A 2 -4.03 -8.38 17.90
CA MET A 2 -3.12 -7.70 16.97
C MET A 2 -3.55 -8.07 15.55
N LYS A 3 -3.80 -7.06 14.69
CA LYS A 3 -3.93 -7.31 13.26
C LYS A 3 -2.51 -7.55 12.75
N ASN A 4 -2.20 -8.79 12.39
CA ASN A 4 -1.01 -9.05 11.60
C ASN A 4 -1.24 -8.37 10.25
N ILE A 5 -0.28 -7.57 9.81
CA ILE A 5 -0.34 -6.95 8.50
C ILE A 5 0.24 -8.01 7.56
N GLU A 6 -0.67 -8.65 6.83
CA GLU A 6 -0.44 -9.97 6.24
C GLU A 6 0.07 -9.92 4.80
N LEU A 7 0.17 -8.74 4.18
CA LEU A 7 0.74 -8.63 2.86
C LEU A 7 2.27 -8.86 2.95
N ILE A 8 2.68 -10.08 2.65
CA ILE A 8 4.09 -10.52 2.67
C ILE A 8 4.69 -10.64 1.27
N ARG A 9 3.87 -10.46 0.23
CA ARG A 9 4.25 -10.48 -1.18
C ARG A 9 3.71 -9.26 -1.90
N GLU A 10 4.22 -9.04 -3.11
CA GLU A 10 3.68 -8.04 -4.02
C GLU A 10 2.20 -8.30 -4.31
N ALA A 11 1.41 -7.22 -4.36
CA ALA A 11 0.01 -7.27 -4.78
C ALA A 11 -0.39 -6.03 -5.59
N ASN A 12 -1.44 -6.18 -6.38
CA ASN A 12 -2.04 -5.09 -7.15
C ASN A 12 -3.41 -4.74 -6.55
N ALA A 13 -3.61 -3.47 -6.22
CA ALA A 13 -4.84 -2.95 -5.64
C ALA A 13 -5.53 -1.99 -6.62
N TRP A 14 -6.82 -2.21 -6.87
CA TRP A 14 -7.65 -1.27 -7.60
C TRP A 14 -8.03 -0.10 -6.69
N ILE A 15 -7.71 1.13 -7.11
CA ILE A 15 -8.11 2.35 -6.41
C ILE A 15 -9.07 3.16 -7.26
N LYS A 16 -10.14 3.65 -6.62
CA LYS A 16 -11.08 4.57 -7.24
C LYS A 16 -10.62 6.00 -7.02
N ARG A 17 -10.41 6.74 -8.11
CA ARG A 17 -10.01 8.14 -8.06
C ARG A 17 -11.23 9.04 -8.22
N LYS A 18 -11.32 10.09 -7.42
CA LYS A 18 -12.53 10.94 -7.37
C LYS A 18 -12.79 11.70 -8.68
N ASN A 19 -11.74 12.14 -9.37
CA ASN A 19 -11.79 13.00 -10.56
C ASN A 19 -10.79 12.57 -11.65
N GLN A 20 -10.30 11.35 -11.60
CA GLN A 20 -9.36 10.77 -12.55
C GLN A 20 -9.82 9.35 -12.90
N PRO A 21 -9.28 8.73 -13.96
CA PRO A 21 -9.48 7.31 -14.18
C PRO A 21 -9.10 6.51 -12.93
N ASP A 22 -9.86 5.45 -12.68
CA ASP A 22 -9.46 4.44 -11.71
C ASP A 22 -8.07 3.89 -12.09
N GLU A 23 -7.29 3.52 -11.08
CA GLU A 23 -5.90 3.11 -11.25
C GLU A 23 -5.64 1.79 -10.53
N ILE A 24 -4.71 0.99 -11.07
CA ILE A 24 -4.17 -0.16 -10.35
C ILE A 24 -2.81 0.25 -9.78
N VAL A 25 -2.72 0.22 -8.45
CA VAL A 25 -1.48 0.48 -7.71
C VAL A 25 -0.81 -0.85 -7.40
N ARG A 26 0.46 -0.96 -7.77
CA ARG A 26 1.34 -2.05 -7.39
C ARG A 26 1.95 -1.76 -6.02
N ILE A 27 1.80 -2.71 -5.11
CA ILE A 27 2.20 -2.62 -3.71
C ILE A 27 3.31 -3.64 -3.50
N ILE A 28 4.48 -3.17 -3.10
CA ILE A 28 5.66 -4.01 -2.86
C ILE A 28 6.03 -3.90 -1.37
N PRO A 29 5.99 -4.99 -0.59
CA PRO A 29 6.54 -4.99 0.76
C PRO A 29 8.03 -4.66 0.72
N ASP A 30 8.47 -3.72 1.54
CA ASP A 30 9.89 -3.38 1.72
C ASP A 30 10.41 -3.96 3.04
N PRO A 31 10.99 -5.18 3.03
CA PRO A 31 11.55 -5.79 4.22
C PRO A 31 12.88 -5.17 4.65
N ALA A 32 13.49 -4.29 3.83
CA ALA A 32 14.78 -3.68 4.15
C ALA A 32 14.65 -2.67 5.31
N ASN A 33 13.49 -2.03 5.45
CA ASN A 33 13.10 -1.27 6.64
C ASN A 33 12.66 -2.22 7.77
N SER A 34 13.57 -3.08 8.21
CA SER A 34 13.42 -4.09 9.28
C SER A 34 13.33 -3.51 10.70
N GLY A 35 12.70 -2.34 10.84
CA GLY A 35 12.38 -1.71 12.13
C GLY A 35 11.06 -2.24 12.72
N ALA A 36 10.55 -1.56 13.75
CA ALA A 36 9.27 -1.87 14.41
C ALA A 36 8.01 -1.55 13.56
N VAL A 37 8.18 -1.31 12.26
CA VAL A 37 7.19 -0.73 11.35
C VAL A 37 7.23 -1.51 10.03
N SER A 38 6.08 -1.91 9.50
CA SER A 38 5.97 -2.53 8.18
C SER A 38 5.90 -1.47 7.09
N SER A 39 6.69 -1.59 6.02
CA SER A 39 6.74 -0.64 4.91
C SER A 39 6.23 -1.26 3.62
N TYR A 40 5.44 -0.50 2.87
CA TYR A 40 4.86 -0.90 1.59
C TYR A 40 5.04 0.21 0.56
N GLU A 41 5.93 -0.01 -0.41
CA GLU A 41 6.20 0.91 -1.50
C GLU A 41 5.10 0.81 -2.57
N LEU A 42 4.68 1.95 -3.11
CA LEU A 42 3.59 2.06 -4.07
C LEU A 42 4.10 2.53 -5.43
N TYR A 43 3.63 1.87 -6.49
CA TYR A 43 3.99 2.18 -7.86
C TYR A 43 2.79 2.08 -8.80
N THR A 44 2.90 2.66 -10.00
CA THR A 44 2.01 2.33 -11.12
C THR A 44 2.20 0.86 -11.54
N ALA A 45 1.12 0.14 -11.86
CA ALA A 45 1.21 -1.32 -11.95
C ALA A 45 1.69 -1.90 -13.29
N PHE A 46 1.50 -1.18 -14.40
CA PHE A 46 1.68 -1.76 -15.74
C PHE A 46 2.67 -1.02 -16.64
N ASP A 47 3.27 0.07 -16.14
CA ASP A 47 4.26 0.80 -16.92
C ASP A 47 5.57 0.02 -16.98
N GLU A 48 6.23 0.05 -18.14
CA GLU A 48 7.58 -0.54 -18.31
C GLU A 48 8.59 0.09 -17.34
N LYS A 49 8.35 1.36 -16.97
CA LYS A 49 9.05 2.07 -15.91
C LYS A 49 8.01 2.59 -14.90
N PRO A 50 7.74 1.83 -13.83
CA PRO A 50 6.76 2.21 -12.83
C PRO A 50 7.11 3.53 -12.15
N ASP A 51 6.15 4.45 -12.11
CA ASP A 51 6.31 5.70 -11.38
C ASP A 51 6.15 5.43 -9.88
N TYR A 52 7.05 5.99 -9.08
CA TYR A 52 6.99 5.90 -7.63
C TYR A 52 5.89 6.80 -7.09
N MET A 53 4.99 6.22 -6.29
CA MET A 53 3.82 6.91 -5.75
C MET A 53 3.94 7.17 -4.24
N GLY A 54 5.08 6.91 -3.62
CA GLY A 54 5.26 6.97 -2.17
C GLY A 54 5.10 5.62 -1.50
N ARG A 55 4.90 5.62 -0.17
CA ARG A 55 4.80 4.38 0.62
C ARG A 55 3.81 4.51 1.77
N ILE A 56 3.29 3.36 2.21
CA ILE A 56 2.50 3.26 3.44
C ILE A 56 3.32 2.54 4.50
N LEU A 57 3.43 3.19 5.65
CA LEU A 57 4.09 2.66 6.84
C LEU A 57 3.03 2.28 7.86
N PHE A 58 3.17 1.11 8.48
CA PHE A 58 2.28 0.65 9.54
C PHE A 58 3.02 0.34 10.81
N ASP A 59 2.49 0.77 11.95
CA ASP A 59 2.97 0.34 13.25
C ASP A 59 2.40 -1.05 13.64
N ALA A 60 2.92 -1.61 14.74
CA ALA A 60 2.47 -2.90 15.28
C ALA A 60 0.99 -2.93 15.74
N LYS A 61 0.30 -1.78 15.78
CA LYS A 61 -1.12 -1.67 16.13
C LYS A 61 -2.00 -1.50 14.88
N GLY A 62 -1.40 -1.41 13.69
CA GLY A 62 -2.11 -1.19 12.43
C GLY A 62 -2.49 0.27 12.17
N TYR A 63 -1.95 1.22 12.94
CA TYR A 63 -2.00 2.63 12.54
C TYR A 63 -1.05 2.84 11.38
N TRP A 64 -1.44 3.70 10.45
CA TRP A 64 -0.67 3.93 9.23
C TRP A 64 -0.46 5.40 8.95
N ILE A 65 0.64 5.66 8.24
CA ILE A 65 0.92 6.95 7.62
C ILE A 65 1.29 6.73 6.16
N TYR A 66 0.95 7.69 5.33
CA TYR A 66 1.41 7.76 3.96
C TYR A 66 2.57 8.75 3.88
N ASP A 67 3.68 8.29 3.32
CA ASP A 67 4.88 9.08 3.03
C ASP A 67 4.96 9.26 1.51
N GLY A 68 4.41 10.39 1.05
CA GLY A 68 4.29 10.76 -0.37
C GLY A 68 3.33 11.93 -0.55
N ASP A 69 3.21 12.41 -1.79
CA ASP A 69 2.43 13.60 -2.16
C ASP A 69 1.47 13.37 -3.33
N ILE A 70 1.47 12.17 -3.92
CA ILE A 70 0.69 11.84 -5.12
C ILE A 70 -0.75 11.46 -4.78
N LEU A 71 -0.94 10.61 -3.76
CA LEU A 71 -2.26 10.08 -3.42
C LEU A 71 -3.05 11.08 -2.57
N THR A 72 -4.33 11.25 -2.89
CA THR A 72 -5.29 11.93 -2.01
C THR A 72 -5.59 11.10 -0.77
N VAL A 73 -6.08 11.73 0.30
CA VAL A 73 -6.44 11.03 1.55
C VAL A 73 -7.38 9.84 1.30
N THR A 74 -8.38 10.00 0.42
CA THR A 74 -9.32 8.92 0.09
C THR A 74 -8.65 7.76 -0.66
N GLU A 75 -7.63 8.00 -1.47
CA GLU A 75 -6.87 6.94 -2.15
C GLU A 75 -5.91 6.26 -1.18
N GLN A 76 -5.26 7.02 -0.30
CA GLN A 76 -4.42 6.49 0.78
C GLN A 76 -5.22 5.52 1.67
N GLU A 77 -6.44 5.91 2.08
CA GLU A 77 -7.33 5.05 2.88
C GLU A 77 -7.70 3.74 2.14
N GLN A 78 -7.92 3.79 0.82
CA GLN A 78 -8.22 2.60 0.02
C GLN A 78 -7.05 1.63 0.00
N VAL A 79 -5.84 2.11 -0.26
CA VAL A 79 -4.63 1.28 -0.29
C VAL A 79 -4.34 0.73 1.10
N ALA A 80 -4.39 1.56 2.15
CA ALA A 80 -4.16 1.12 3.52
C ALA A 80 -5.17 0.05 3.94
N LYS A 81 -6.45 0.24 3.60
CA LYS A 81 -7.49 -0.76 3.86
C LYS A 81 -7.23 -2.05 3.09
N PHE A 82 -6.80 -1.98 1.84
CA PHE A 82 -6.44 -3.15 1.06
C PHE A 82 -5.33 -3.95 1.77
N ILE A 83 -4.22 -3.29 2.12
CA ILE A 83 -3.09 -3.94 2.82
C ILE A 83 -3.52 -4.57 4.16
N LEU A 84 -4.34 -3.87 4.95
CA LEU A 84 -4.83 -4.36 6.25
C LEU A 84 -5.86 -5.50 6.15
N SER A 85 -6.50 -5.66 5.00
CA SER A 85 -7.56 -6.67 4.79
C SER A 85 -7.13 -7.77 3.83
N HIS A 86 -5.92 -7.69 3.28
CA HIS A 86 -5.39 -8.69 2.38
C HIS A 86 -5.04 -9.95 3.17
N VAL A 87 -5.86 -10.99 3.00
CA VAL A 87 -5.59 -12.34 3.50
C VAL A 87 -5.05 -13.14 2.32
N GLU A 88 -3.78 -13.56 2.38
CA GLU A 88 -3.27 -14.53 1.40
C GLU A 88 -4.09 -15.81 1.54
N THR A 89 -4.80 -16.21 0.47
CA THR A 89 -5.49 -17.50 0.46
C THR A 89 -4.48 -18.55 0.04
N VAL A 90 -4.07 -19.41 0.96
CA VAL A 90 -3.12 -20.53 0.75
C VAL A 90 -3.77 -21.65 -0.06
#